data_AF-A0A0N0D4W9-F1
#
_entry.id   AF-A0A0N0D4W9-F1
#
_cell.length_a   1.000
_cell.length_b   1.000
_cell.length_c   1.000
_cell.angle_alpha   90.00
_cell.angle_beta   90.00
_cell.angle_gamma   90.00
#
_symmetry.space_group_name_H-M   'P 1'
#
loop_
_entity.id
_entity.type
_entity.pdbx_description
1 polymer ?
#
loop_
_entity_poly.entity_id
_entity_poly.type
_entity_poly.pdbx_seq_one_letter_code
_entity_poly.pdbx_strand_id
1 'polypeptide(L)'
;MKFPYGISDFEKIISKGYFYCDRTHMIPMIEDAGESILFLRPRRFGKTFLLSMLETYYDIKRKDAFDKIFGHLNIGENPTELHNQYFILKFDFSCVDSSGTVQEIKKSLYNHVNSRIKGFIKYYNEYLSTPTDISDDALVSIDALLSTIQLTENAVYLLIDEYDNFANELMMSKKQLSEDHEKKDFYTTFVSKDGPLKTIFKAIKSGTGSKGFDRTFITGVSPVVLSDITSGYNIAKNRYQDHRFNNLCGFTEQEIKDCLAIIVEQCGLDEKDCELAFQMTKTYYNGYKFSLKAKEYVYNPTLSLYFFEEFQDNCEFPREMLDDNLAV
;
A
#
# COMPACT_ATOMS: atom_id res chain seq x y z
N MET A 1 14.64 -21.07 -7.40
CA MET A 1 14.35 -19.92 -6.50
C MET A 1 12.96 -20.05 -5.88
N LYS A 2 12.56 -19.21 -4.91
CA LYS A 2 11.18 -19.21 -4.37
C LYS A 2 10.49 -17.90 -4.72
N PHE A 3 9.35 -17.94 -5.42
CA PHE A 3 8.65 -16.73 -5.83
C PHE A 3 7.55 -16.33 -4.84
N PRO A 4 7.42 -15.03 -4.49
CA PRO A 4 6.43 -14.59 -3.53
C PRO A 4 5.06 -14.31 -4.17
N TYR A 5 4.53 -15.25 -4.95
CA TYR A 5 3.20 -15.06 -5.57
C TYR A 5 2.11 -14.96 -4.50
N GLY A 6 1.35 -13.86 -4.52
CA GLY A 6 0.30 -13.60 -3.52
C GLY A 6 0.79 -13.29 -2.10
N ILE A 7 2.09 -13.09 -1.88
CA ILE A 7 2.65 -12.75 -0.56
C ILE A 7 2.96 -11.25 -0.52
N SER A 8 2.32 -10.52 0.40
CA SER A 8 2.54 -9.09 0.61
C SER A 8 3.30 -8.73 1.89
N ASP A 9 3.67 -9.74 2.69
CA ASP A 9 4.44 -9.58 3.93
C ASP A 9 5.93 -9.48 3.63
N PHE A 10 6.48 -8.27 3.80
CA PHE A 10 7.88 -7.95 3.54
C PHE A 10 8.83 -8.77 4.41
N GLU A 11 8.62 -8.80 5.73
CA GLU A 11 9.50 -9.54 6.63
C GLU A 11 9.51 -11.03 6.29
N LYS A 12 8.35 -11.61 5.95
CA LYS A 12 8.26 -13.01 5.53
C LYS A 12 9.05 -13.28 4.25
N ILE A 13 8.97 -12.40 3.26
CA ILE A 13 9.70 -12.53 1.99
C ILE A 13 11.20 -12.54 2.24
N ILE A 14 11.70 -11.57 3.00
CA ILE A 14 13.12 -11.46 3.34
C ILE A 14 13.58 -12.65 4.20
N SER A 15 12.90 -12.91 5.32
CA SER A 15 13.32 -13.92 6.30
C SER A 15 13.27 -15.35 5.77
N LYS A 16 12.44 -15.62 4.76
CA LYS A 16 12.30 -16.96 4.16
C LYS A 16 13.06 -17.10 2.83
N GLY A 17 13.82 -16.09 2.42
CA GLY A 17 14.64 -16.12 1.20
C GLY A 17 13.81 -16.24 -0.08
N TYR A 18 12.67 -15.55 -0.13
CA TYR A 18 11.93 -15.39 -1.39
C TYR A 18 12.66 -14.44 -2.32
N PHE A 19 12.43 -14.59 -3.62
CA PHE A 19 12.89 -13.66 -4.64
C PHE A 19 12.39 -12.25 -4.31
N TYR A 20 13.33 -11.31 -4.23
CA TYR A 20 13.07 -9.92 -3.91
C TYR A 20 14.05 -9.03 -4.67
N CYS A 21 13.52 -8.07 -5.42
CA CYS A 21 14.32 -7.01 -6.02
C CYS A 21 14.38 -5.83 -5.05
N ASP A 22 15.58 -5.53 -4.54
CA ASP A 22 15.75 -4.52 -3.50
C ASP A 22 15.34 -3.12 -3.98
N ARG A 23 14.41 -2.52 -3.23
CA ARG A 23 13.93 -1.13 -3.41
C ARG A 23 14.13 -0.27 -2.17
N THR A 24 14.78 -0.80 -1.13
CA THR A 24 14.96 -0.11 0.14
C THR A 24 15.79 1.17 0.01
N HIS A 25 16.68 1.24 -0.98
CA HIS A 25 17.42 2.46 -1.36
C HIS A 25 16.52 3.67 -1.71
N MET A 26 15.23 3.44 -1.99
CA MET A 26 14.27 4.50 -2.31
C MET A 26 13.59 5.08 -1.06
N ILE A 27 13.80 4.52 0.13
CA ILE A 27 13.21 5.01 1.39
C ILE A 27 13.57 6.48 1.65
N PRO A 28 14.85 6.93 1.58
CA PRO A 28 15.18 8.35 1.75
C PRO A 28 14.46 9.25 0.75
N MET A 29 14.28 8.78 -0.49
CA MET A 29 13.55 9.53 -1.51
C MET A 29 12.06 9.67 -1.17
N ILE A 30 11.45 8.65 -0.54
CA ILE A 30 10.09 8.71 0.00
C ILE A 30 10.02 9.74 1.13
N GLU A 31 10.99 9.73 2.05
CA GLU A 31 11.04 10.68 3.17
C GLU A 31 11.10 12.14 2.67
N ASP A 32 11.94 12.41 1.67
CA ASP A 32 12.11 13.72 1.01
C ASP A 32 10.91 14.15 0.16
N ALA A 33 10.07 13.21 -0.26
CA ALA A 33 8.91 13.52 -1.09
C ALA A 33 7.79 14.22 -0.30
N GLY A 34 7.81 14.15 1.01
CA GLY A 34 6.96 14.90 1.93
C GLY A 34 6.33 14.05 3.01
N GLU A 35 5.67 14.72 3.95
CA GLU A 35 5.05 14.09 5.12
C GLU A 35 3.77 13.32 4.75
N SER A 36 2.93 13.87 3.88
CA SER A 36 1.75 13.17 3.35
C SER A 36 1.88 12.90 1.85
N ILE A 37 1.88 11.63 1.46
CA ILE A 37 2.10 11.17 0.09
C ILE A 37 0.90 10.36 -0.41
N LEU A 38 0.44 10.68 -1.62
CA LEU A 38 -0.45 9.84 -2.41
C LEU A 38 0.33 9.11 -3.51
N PHE A 39 0.29 7.78 -3.47
CA PHE A 39 0.95 6.89 -4.42
C PHE A 39 -0.06 5.95 -5.10
N LEU A 40 -0.23 6.10 -6.41
CA LEU A 40 -1.22 5.39 -7.20
C LEU A 40 -0.54 4.44 -8.19
N ARG A 41 -0.99 3.19 -8.22
CA ARG A 41 -0.59 2.18 -9.21
C ARG A 41 -1.78 1.27 -9.49
N PRO A 42 -1.81 0.58 -10.64
CA PRO A 42 -2.81 -0.44 -10.93
C PRO A 42 -2.97 -1.48 -9.80
N ARG A 43 -4.08 -2.20 -9.80
CA ARG A 43 -4.28 -3.35 -8.91
C ARG A 43 -3.12 -4.35 -9.08
N ARG A 44 -2.75 -5.01 -7.97
CA ARG A 44 -1.69 -6.04 -7.94
C ARG A 44 -0.33 -5.58 -8.48
N PHE A 45 -0.03 -4.29 -8.33
CA PHE A 45 1.26 -3.72 -8.70
C PHE A 45 2.24 -3.65 -7.51
N GLY A 46 2.04 -4.41 -6.44
CA GLY A 46 2.97 -4.43 -5.29
C GLY A 46 2.83 -3.28 -4.26
N LYS A 47 1.73 -2.50 -4.30
CA LYS A 47 1.49 -1.40 -3.35
C LYS A 47 1.41 -1.85 -1.89
N THR A 48 0.65 -2.91 -1.61
CA THR A 48 0.52 -3.47 -0.25
C THR A 48 1.85 -4.00 0.28
N PHE A 49 2.67 -4.60 -0.59
CA PHE A 49 4.02 -5.04 -0.23
C PHE A 49 4.94 -3.86 0.09
N LEU A 50 4.87 -2.77 -0.68
CA LEU A 50 5.56 -1.53 -0.36
C LEU A 50 5.14 -1.00 1.02
N LEU A 51 3.84 -0.96 1.34
CA LEU A 51 3.38 -0.58 2.67
C LEU A 51 3.93 -1.49 3.77
N SER A 52 4.00 -2.80 3.53
CA SER A 52 4.60 -3.75 4.49
C SER A 52 6.09 -3.49 4.72
N MET A 53 6.84 -3.10 3.68
CA MET A 53 8.24 -2.68 3.81
C MET A 53 8.38 -1.42 4.67
N LEU A 54 7.55 -0.38 4.43
CA LEU A 54 7.57 0.86 5.22
C LEU A 54 7.14 0.59 6.67
N GLU A 55 6.07 -0.17 6.89
CA GLU A 55 5.64 -0.63 8.22
C GLU A 55 6.80 -1.32 8.95
N THR A 56 7.50 -2.23 8.28
CA THR A 56 8.61 -2.97 8.87
C THR A 56 9.81 -2.09 9.22
N TYR A 57 10.10 -1.09 8.38
CA TYR A 57 11.25 -0.20 8.54
C TYR A 57 11.04 0.86 9.65
N TYR A 58 9.83 1.40 9.77
CA TYR A 58 9.56 2.53 10.67
C TYR A 58 9.03 2.12 12.05
N ASP A 59 8.49 0.92 12.22
CA ASP A 59 7.89 0.46 13.49
C ASP A 59 8.94 0.39 14.62
N ILE A 60 8.70 1.12 15.71
CA ILE A 60 9.55 1.09 16.92
C ILE A 60 9.71 -0.33 17.50
N LYS A 61 8.69 -1.20 17.42
CA LYS A 61 8.74 -2.55 17.98
C LYS A 61 9.64 -3.49 17.20
N ARG A 62 10.04 -3.10 16.00
CA ARG A 62 10.91 -3.89 15.12
C ARG A 62 12.38 -3.49 15.22
N LYS A 63 12.74 -2.59 16.12
CA LYS A 63 14.11 -2.10 16.31
C LYS A 63 15.12 -3.24 16.50
N ASP A 64 14.82 -4.20 17.36
CA ASP A 64 15.72 -5.34 17.63
C ASP A 64 15.87 -6.31 16.44
N ALA A 65 14.94 -6.25 15.48
CA ALA A 65 14.96 -7.07 14.27
C ALA A 65 15.58 -6.34 13.06
N PHE A 66 16.01 -5.09 13.20
CA PHE A 66 16.48 -4.25 12.09
C PHE A 66 17.61 -4.94 11.30
N ASP A 67 18.71 -5.32 11.95
CA ASP A 67 19.87 -5.92 11.28
C ASP A 67 19.52 -7.23 10.56
N LYS A 68 18.63 -8.03 11.16
CA LYS A 68 18.16 -9.29 10.58
C LYS A 68 17.37 -9.06 9.29
N ILE A 69 16.53 -8.04 9.26
CA ILE A 69 15.61 -7.77 8.15
C ILE A 69 16.28 -6.90 7.08
N PHE A 70 16.95 -5.82 7.47
CA PHE A 70 17.49 -4.82 6.56
C PHE A 70 19.00 -4.87 6.40
N GLY A 71 19.75 -5.50 7.30
CA GLY A 71 21.23 -5.40 7.32
C GLY A 71 21.95 -5.90 6.07
N HIS A 72 21.29 -6.73 5.25
CA HIS A 72 21.80 -7.21 3.95
C HIS A 72 21.14 -6.53 2.74
N LEU A 73 20.25 -5.57 2.99
CA LEU A 73 19.58 -4.74 1.99
C LEU A 73 20.25 -3.37 1.94
N ASN A 74 20.03 -2.63 0.86
CA ASN A 74 20.70 -1.37 0.60
C ASN A 74 20.50 -0.33 1.72
N ILE A 75 19.29 -0.22 2.27
CA ILE A 75 19.02 0.71 3.38
C ILE A 75 19.67 0.28 4.70
N GLY A 76 20.03 -1.00 4.86
CA GLY A 76 20.70 -1.49 6.07
C GLY A 76 22.13 -0.96 6.19
N GLU A 77 22.79 -0.67 5.07
CA GLU A 77 24.12 -0.08 5.07
C GLU A 77 24.10 1.39 5.55
N ASN A 78 23.03 2.12 5.23
CA ASN A 78 22.87 3.53 5.55
C ASN A 78 21.41 3.85 5.96
N PRO A 79 20.98 3.43 7.16
CA PRO A 79 19.64 3.73 7.65
C PRO A 79 19.44 5.24 7.82
N THR A 80 18.22 5.70 7.54
CA THR A 80 17.79 7.08 7.82
C THR A 80 17.60 7.31 9.31
N GLU A 81 17.59 8.56 9.75
CA GLU A 81 17.32 8.92 11.16
C GLU A 81 15.93 8.47 11.63
N LEU A 82 15.03 8.18 10.69
CA LEU A 82 13.65 7.81 10.94
C LEU A 82 13.42 6.30 11.15
N HIS A 83 14.42 5.45 10.92
CA HIS A 83 14.28 4.00 11.10
C HIS A 83 13.82 3.66 12.53
N ASN A 84 12.79 2.81 12.63
CA ASN A 84 12.21 2.37 13.90
C ASN A 84 11.89 3.53 14.89
N GLN A 85 11.39 4.67 14.40
CA GLN A 85 11.02 5.84 15.22
C GLN A 85 9.51 6.10 15.32
N TYR A 86 8.66 5.29 14.68
CA TYR A 86 7.22 5.55 14.60
C TYR A 86 6.35 4.44 15.16
N PHE A 87 5.22 4.83 15.71
CA PHE A 87 4.08 3.92 15.83
C PHE A 87 3.39 3.79 14.48
N ILE A 88 3.18 2.57 13.99
CA ILE A 88 2.51 2.35 12.71
C ILE A 88 1.01 2.12 12.92
N LEU A 89 0.19 2.99 12.33
CA LEU A 89 -1.25 2.78 12.21
C LEU A 89 -1.57 2.49 10.75
N LYS A 90 -2.25 1.37 10.49
CA LYS A 90 -2.66 0.97 9.14
C LYS A 90 -4.17 0.92 8.98
N PHE A 91 -4.69 1.59 7.96
CA PHE A 91 -6.06 1.44 7.47
C PHE A 91 -6.04 0.76 6.11
N ASP A 92 -6.99 -0.14 5.88
CA ASP A 92 -7.20 -0.80 4.59
C ASP A 92 -8.68 -0.69 4.21
N PHE A 93 -9.01 0.21 3.28
CA PHE A 93 -10.42 0.48 2.96
C PHE A 93 -11.06 -0.59 2.07
N SER A 94 -10.31 -1.61 1.63
CA SER A 94 -10.89 -2.81 1.01
C SER A 94 -11.64 -3.71 1.99
N CYS A 95 -11.33 -3.58 3.29
CA CYS A 95 -11.95 -4.36 4.36
C CYS A 95 -13.28 -3.77 4.86
N VAL A 96 -13.77 -2.68 4.25
CA VAL A 96 -14.98 -1.99 4.68
C VAL A 96 -16.16 -2.48 3.85
N ASP A 97 -17.10 -3.18 4.49
CA ASP A 97 -18.34 -3.58 3.83
C ASP A 97 -19.14 -2.34 3.39
N SER A 98 -19.36 -2.22 2.09
CA SER A 98 -20.11 -1.13 1.45
C SER A 98 -21.57 -1.53 1.14
N SER A 99 -22.06 -2.63 1.71
CA SER A 99 -23.42 -3.12 1.53
C SER A 99 -24.39 -2.63 2.61
N GLY A 100 -25.69 -2.63 2.29
CA GLY A 100 -26.75 -2.21 3.21
C GLY A 100 -27.21 -0.76 3.03
N THR A 101 -27.73 -0.18 4.10
CA THR A 101 -28.18 1.21 4.22
C THR A 101 -27.03 2.16 4.49
N VAL A 102 -27.24 3.47 4.28
CA VAL A 102 -26.22 4.49 4.57
C VAL A 102 -25.70 4.42 6.01
N GLN A 103 -26.57 4.14 6.98
CA GLN A 103 -26.16 4.03 8.38
C GLN A 103 -25.34 2.77 8.66
N GLU A 104 -25.69 1.64 8.04
CA GLU A 104 -24.92 0.39 8.16
C GLU A 104 -23.53 0.54 7.54
N ILE A 105 -23.44 1.14 6.36
CA ILE A 105 -22.16 1.40 5.69
C ILE A 105 -21.31 2.39 6.50
N LYS A 106 -21.92 3.46 7.04
CA LYS A 106 -21.23 4.40 7.95
C LYS A 106 -20.68 3.66 9.18
N LYS A 107 -21.49 2.78 9.77
CA LYS A 107 -21.09 1.98 10.92
C LYS A 107 -19.95 1.02 10.56
N SER A 108 -20.00 0.36 9.40
CA SER A 108 -18.92 -0.49 8.88
C SER A 108 -17.60 0.28 8.77
N LEU A 109 -17.64 1.47 8.16
CA LEU A 109 -16.50 2.36 8.04
C LEU A 109 -15.90 2.76 9.40
N TYR A 110 -16.75 3.15 10.36
CA TYR A 110 -16.30 3.55 11.70
C TYR A 110 -15.77 2.37 12.51
N ASN A 111 -16.43 1.21 12.40
CA ASN A 111 -15.99 -0.03 13.03
C ASN A 111 -14.61 -0.46 12.54
N HIS A 112 -14.32 -0.31 11.25
CA HIS A 112 -13.00 -0.60 10.70
C HIS A 112 -11.91 0.29 11.33
N VAL A 113 -12.11 1.61 11.32
CA VAL A 113 -11.17 2.56 11.94
C VAL A 113 -10.98 2.23 13.42
N ASN A 114 -12.07 2.05 14.17
CA ASN A 114 -12.05 1.71 15.59
C ASN A 114 -11.33 0.38 15.86
N SER A 115 -11.58 -0.64 15.04
CA SER A 115 -10.90 -1.94 15.14
C SER A 115 -9.40 -1.79 14.93
N ARG A 116 -8.99 -0.98 13.94
CA ARG A 116 -7.57 -0.71 13.69
C ARG A 116 -6.89 0.05 14.83
N ILE A 117 -7.57 1.02 15.43
CA ILE A 117 -7.08 1.75 16.61
C ILE A 117 -7.00 0.80 17.83
N LYS A 118 -8.00 -0.05 18.08
CA LYS A 118 -7.95 -1.06 19.16
C LYS A 118 -6.76 -2.01 18.99
N GLY A 119 -6.52 -2.47 17.76
CA GLY A 119 -5.35 -3.31 17.44
C GLY A 119 -4.03 -2.59 17.67
N PHE A 120 -3.94 -1.32 17.26
CA PHE A 120 -2.79 -0.45 17.50
C PHE A 120 -2.49 -0.33 19.00
N ILE A 121 -3.48 0.01 19.82
CA ILE A 121 -3.33 0.17 21.27
C ILE A 121 -2.84 -1.13 21.90
N LYS A 122 -3.44 -2.26 21.50
CA LYS A 122 -3.03 -3.58 21.99
C LYS A 122 -1.58 -3.90 21.64
N TYR A 123 -1.15 -3.58 20.41
CA TYR A 123 0.19 -3.89 19.93
C TYR A 123 1.28 -3.03 20.61
N TYR A 124 0.99 -1.75 20.86
CA TYR A 124 1.90 -0.79 21.50
C TYR A 124 1.65 -0.56 22.99
N ASN A 125 0.89 -1.43 23.65
CA ASN A 125 0.46 -1.26 25.05
C ASN A 125 1.61 -0.91 26.02
N GLU A 126 2.80 -1.47 25.83
CA GLU A 126 3.96 -1.19 26.67
C GLU A 126 4.54 0.23 26.52
N TYR A 127 4.22 0.92 25.43
CA TYR A 127 4.63 2.29 25.15
C TYR A 127 3.57 3.32 25.54
N LEU A 128 2.31 2.89 25.69
CA LEU A 128 1.18 3.78 25.98
C LEU A 128 0.92 3.81 27.47
N SER A 129 1.10 4.98 28.08
CA SER A 129 0.99 5.14 29.54
C SER A 129 -0.45 5.23 30.06
N THR A 130 -1.40 5.54 29.18
CA THR A 130 -2.80 5.76 29.56
C THR A 130 -3.73 4.92 28.68
N PRO A 131 -4.83 4.38 29.25
CA PRO A 131 -5.88 3.77 28.44
C PRO A 131 -6.46 4.79 27.45
N THR A 132 -6.69 4.35 26.23
CA THR A 132 -7.39 5.14 25.20
C THR A 132 -8.82 4.64 25.11
N ASP A 133 -9.79 5.51 25.40
CA ASP A 133 -11.21 5.18 25.29
C ASP A 133 -11.65 5.18 23.83
N ILE A 134 -12.24 4.07 23.38
CA ILE A 134 -12.74 3.90 22.02
C ILE A 134 -14.26 4.05 22.01
N SER A 135 -14.73 5.01 21.21
CA SER A 135 -16.15 5.31 21.00
C SER A 135 -16.69 4.55 19.80
N ASP A 136 -18.03 4.48 19.68
CA ASP A 136 -18.69 4.06 18.44
C ASP A 136 -18.46 5.08 17.31
N ASP A 137 -18.20 6.35 17.65
CA ASP A 137 -17.78 7.37 16.70
C ASP A 137 -16.26 7.31 16.48
N ALA A 138 -15.86 6.91 15.27
CA ALA A 138 -14.45 6.79 14.90
C ALA A 138 -13.68 8.12 14.99
N LEU A 139 -14.36 9.26 14.83
CA LEU A 139 -13.71 10.57 14.93
C LEU A 139 -13.25 10.84 16.37
N VAL A 140 -14.08 10.47 17.35
CA VAL A 140 -13.75 10.55 18.78
C VAL A 140 -12.61 9.60 19.11
N SER A 141 -12.61 8.39 18.54
CA SER A 141 -11.52 7.42 18.75
C SER A 141 -10.19 7.88 18.16
N ILE A 142 -10.19 8.57 17.00
CA ILE A 142 -8.98 9.17 16.43
C ILE A 142 -8.45 10.26 17.36
N ASP A 143 -9.31 11.14 17.87
CA ASP A 143 -8.92 12.22 18.78
C ASP A 143 -8.35 11.68 20.11
N ALA A 144 -8.99 10.66 20.69
CA ALA A 144 -8.52 9.98 21.89
C ALA A 144 -7.14 9.31 21.67
N LEU A 145 -6.95 8.66 20.51
CA LEU A 145 -5.67 8.09 20.13
C LEU A 145 -4.59 9.18 20.07
N LEU A 146 -4.83 10.27 19.34
CA LEU A 146 -3.87 11.35 19.19
C LEU A 146 -3.52 12.00 20.53
N SER A 147 -4.52 12.19 21.40
CA SER A 147 -4.32 12.68 22.77
C SER A 147 -3.39 11.76 23.58
N THR A 148 -3.52 10.43 23.39
CA THR A 148 -2.63 9.45 24.02
C THR A 148 -1.22 9.53 23.45
N ILE A 149 -1.08 9.64 22.14
CA ILE A 149 0.23 9.72 21.46
C ILE A 149 0.99 11.00 21.83
N GLN A 150 0.30 12.12 22.05
CA GLN A 150 0.93 13.39 22.46
C GLN A 150 1.69 13.30 23.79
N LEU A 151 1.39 12.30 24.63
CA LEU A 151 2.08 12.01 25.89
C LEU A 151 3.37 11.21 25.70
N THR A 152 3.65 10.75 24.48
CA THR A 152 4.84 9.97 24.13
C THR A 152 5.85 10.82 23.35
N GLU A 153 7.06 10.30 23.16
CA GLU A 153 8.10 10.95 22.35
C GLU A 153 7.97 10.64 20.86
N ASN A 154 7.31 9.53 20.50
CA ASN A 154 7.19 9.05 19.13
C ASN A 154 5.86 9.48 18.50
N ALA A 155 5.87 9.72 17.19
CA ALA A 155 4.67 10.03 16.43
C ALA A 155 4.09 8.80 15.72
N VAL A 156 2.93 8.98 15.09
CA VAL A 156 2.30 7.96 14.25
C VAL A 156 2.71 8.16 12.79
N TYR A 157 3.15 7.08 12.15
CA TYR A 157 3.15 6.96 10.70
C TYR A 157 1.86 6.24 10.28
N LEU A 158 0.96 6.97 9.63
CA LEU A 158 -0.29 6.45 9.09
C LEU A 158 -0.10 5.85 7.69
N LEU A 159 -0.38 4.56 7.53
CA LEU A 159 -0.41 3.87 6.25
C LEU A 159 -1.88 3.64 5.85
N ILE A 160 -2.25 4.04 4.64
CA ILE A 160 -3.62 3.82 4.13
C ILE A 160 -3.51 3.02 2.84
N ASP A 161 -3.99 1.78 2.86
CA ASP A 161 -4.14 0.96 1.66
C ASP A 161 -5.54 1.05 1.06
N GLU A 162 -5.58 0.86 -0.26
CA GLU A 162 -6.79 0.86 -1.08
C GLU A 162 -7.78 1.98 -0.75
N TYR A 163 -7.27 3.20 -0.56
CA TYR A 163 -8.05 4.35 -0.05
C TYR A 163 -9.29 4.67 -0.88
N ASP A 164 -9.25 4.36 -2.18
CA ASP A 164 -10.32 4.58 -3.13
C ASP A 164 -11.25 3.37 -3.30
N ASN A 165 -10.90 2.18 -2.81
CA ASN A 165 -11.69 0.96 -3.05
C ASN A 165 -13.11 1.08 -2.50
N PHE A 166 -13.24 1.44 -1.22
CA PHE A 166 -14.53 1.66 -0.57
C PHE A 166 -15.43 2.61 -1.38
N ALA A 167 -14.87 3.72 -1.84
CA ALA A 167 -15.63 4.72 -2.57
C ALA A 167 -15.97 4.27 -4.01
N ASN A 168 -15.07 3.54 -4.67
CA ASN A 168 -15.32 2.92 -5.98
C ASN A 168 -16.47 1.92 -5.90
N GLU A 169 -16.55 1.09 -4.85
CA GLU A 169 -17.66 0.16 -4.64
C GLU A 169 -19.00 0.90 -4.44
N LEU A 170 -18.99 2.01 -3.70
CA LEU A 170 -20.18 2.87 -3.56
C LEU A 170 -20.62 3.49 -4.89
N MET A 171 -19.67 3.92 -5.75
CA MET A 171 -19.99 4.42 -7.09
C MET A 171 -20.61 3.34 -7.99
N MET A 172 -20.13 2.11 -7.90
CA MET A 172 -20.62 0.99 -8.69
C MET A 172 -21.97 0.46 -8.20
N SER A 173 -22.35 0.79 -6.96
CA SER A 173 -23.65 0.39 -6.41
C SER A 173 -24.79 1.06 -7.18
N LYS A 174 -25.63 0.25 -7.85
CA LYS A 174 -26.79 0.75 -8.63
C LYS A 174 -27.95 1.24 -7.76
N LYS A 175 -27.78 1.31 -6.43
CA LYS A 175 -28.82 1.69 -5.48
C LYS A 175 -28.92 3.21 -5.44
N GLN A 176 -30.02 3.75 -5.99
CA GLN A 176 -30.33 5.18 -5.88
C GLN A 176 -31.03 5.43 -4.54
N LEU A 177 -30.62 6.45 -3.78
CA LEU A 177 -31.39 6.93 -2.65
C LEU A 177 -32.52 7.80 -3.20
N SER A 178 -33.76 7.45 -2.88
CA SER A 178 -34.95 8.23 -3.23
C SER A 178 -35.45 8.97 -2.00
N GLU A 179 -34.83 10.08 -1.64
CA GLU A 179 -35.41 11.07 -0.72
C GLU A 179 -35.25 12.47 -1.33
N ASP A 180 -36.40 13.16 -1.45
CA ASP A 180 -36.55 14.59 -1.77
C ASP A 180 -35.80 15.15 -2.98
N HIS A 181 -36.31 14.87 -4.19
CA HIS A 181 -36.06 15.61 -5.45
C HIS A 181 -34.60 15.83 -5.93
N GLU A 182 -33.59 15.49 -5.13
CA GLU A 182 -32.17 15.42 -5.49
C GLU A 182 -31.76 13.95 -5.56
N LYS A 183 -31.42 13.46 -6.75
CA LYS A 183 -30.80 12.14 -6.91
C LYS A 183 -29.41 12.17 -6.24
N LYS A 184 -29.30 11.76 -4.99
CA LYS A 184 -28.01 11.49 -4.35
C LYS A 184 -27.72 9.99 -4.41
N ASP A 185 -26.59 9.64 -5.01
CA ASP A 185 -26.07 8.28 -4.91
C ASP A 185 -25.35 8.07 -3.57
N PHE A 186 -25.06 6.81 -3.25
CA PHE A 186 -24.32 6.46 -2.05
C PHE A 186 -22.94 7.11 -2.05
N TYR A 187 -22.23 7.12 -3.18
CA TYR A 187 -20.92 7.75 -3.29
C TYR A 187 -20.93 9.20 -2.79
N THR A 188 -21.80 10.05 -3.34
CA THR A 188 -21.93 11.48 -3.01
C THR A 188 -22.26 11.66 -1.53
N THR A 189 -23.08 10.78 -0.95
CA THR A 189 -23.42 10.81 0.48
C THR A 189 -22.18 10.66 1.37
N PHE A 190 -21.20 9.83 0.96
CA PHE A 190 -19.99 9.57 1.74
C PHE A 190 -18.85 10.56 1.49
N VAL A 191 -18.77 11.17 0.31
CA VAL A 191 -17.68 12.11 -0.07
C VAL A 191 -18.07 13.60 0.00
N SER A 192 -19.35 13.92 0.17
CA SER A 192 -19.82 15.30 0.33
C SER A 192 -19.35 15.95 1.65
N LYS A 193 -19.68 17.24 1.85
CA LYS A 193 -19.13 18.10 2.92
C LYS A 193 -19.14 17.46 4.32
N ASP A 194 -20.22 16.74 4.64
CA ASP A 194 -20.46 16.09 5.94
C ASP A 194 -20.50 14.55 5.82
N GLY A 195 -20.04 14.03 4.69
CA GLY A 195 -19.99 12.59 4.42
C GLY A 195 -18.97 11.87 5.32
N PRO A 196 -19.28 10.66 5.81
CA PRO A 196 -18.42 9.94 6.76
C PRO A 196 -16.98 9.71 6.31
N LEU A 197 -16.74 9.47 5.02
CA LEU A 197 -15.38 9.28 4.51
C LEU A 197 -14.60 10.59 4.57
N LYS A 198 -15.21 11.69 4.12
CA LYS A 198 -14.59 13.01 4.15
C LYS A 198 -14.28 13.47 5.57
N THR A 199 -15.16 13.19 6.55
CA THR A 199 -14.92 13.60 7.94
C THR A 199 -13.79 12.82 8.60
N ILE A 200 -13.61 11.53 8.28
CA ILE A 200 -12.41 10.77 8.70
C ILE A 200 -11.14 11.41 8.17
N PHE A 201 -11.09 11.71 6.86
CA PHE A 201 -9.92 12.36 6.27
C PHE A 201 -9.69 13.78 6.83
N LYS A 202 -10.74 14.54 7.16
CA LYS A 202 -10.61 15.81 7.90
C LYS A 202 -9.98 15.60 9.28
N ALA A 203 -10.39 14.57 10.02
CA ALA A 203 -9.81 14.24 11.32
C ALA A 203 -8.34 13.85 11.20
N ILE A 204 -7.97 13.03 10.22
CA ILE A 204 -6.58 12.68 9.92
C ILE A 204 -5.78 13.96 9.62
N LYS A 205 -6.28 14.84 8.75
CA LYS A 205 -5.65 16.12 8.46
C LYS A 205 -5.50 17.00 9.71
N SER A 206 -6.52 17.06 10.55
CA SER A 206 -6.46 17.86 11.79
C SER A 206 -5.45 17.30 12.79
N GLY A 207 -5.22 15.98 12.76
CA GLY A 207 -4.26 15.30 13.61
C GLY A 207 -2.82 15.33 13.11
N THR A 208 -2.52 15.98 11.97
CA THR A 208 -1.15 16.01 11.46
C THR A 208 -0.23 16.87 12.30
N GLY A 209 0.98 16.37 12.52
CA GLY A 209 2.03 17.07 13.25
C GLY A 209 2.99 16.09 13.94
N SER A 210 4.11 16.62 14.43
CA SER A 210 5.22 15.84 15.02
C SER A 210 4.87 15.06 16.29
N LYS A 211 3.66 15.22 16.84
CA LYS A 211 3.12 14.48 18.00
C LYS A 211 1.75 13.86 17.72
N GLY A 212 1.43 13.66 16.45
CA GLY A 212 0.19 13.06 15.99
C GLY A 212 0.48 12.18 14.76
N PHE A 213 -0.19 12.47 13.65
CA PHE A 213 0.19 11.90 12.35
C PHE A 213 1.33 12.73 11.74
N ASP A 214 2.56 12.33 12.02
CA ASP A 214 3.74 13.01 11.45
C ASP A 214 3.90 12.70 9.97
N ARG A 215 3.62 11.44 9.58
CA ARG A 215 3.66 11.01 8.18
C ARG A 215 2.43 10.20 7.80
N THR A 216 2.02 10.32 6.55
CA THR A 216 0.95 9.53 5.95
C THR A 216 1.35 9.05 4.55
N PHE A 217 1.28 7.74 4.30
CA PHE A 217 1.48 7.16 2.96
C PHE A 217 0.20 6.45 2.50
N ILE A 218 -0.38 6.96 1.41
CA ILE A 218 -1.69 6.53 0.90
C ILE A 218 -1.49 5.81 -0.43
N THR A 219 -2.00 4.59 -0.54
CA THR A 219 -2.01 3.80 -1.77
C THR A 219 -3.43 3.59 -2.30
N GLY A 220 -3.55 3.56 -3.62
CA GLY A 220 -4.81 3.35 -4.33
C GLY A 220 -4.61 3.17 -5.84
N VAL A 221 -5.71 3.21 -6.60
CA VAL A 221 -5.69 3.06 -8.07
C VAL A 221 -5.97 4.39 -8.77
N SER A 222 -6.96 5.14 -8.29
CA SER A 222 -7.48 6.35 -8.93
C SER A 222 -7.38 7.56 -8.00
N PRO A 223 -7.16 8.79 -8.52
CA PRO A 223 -7.17 10.02 -7.70
C PRO A 223 -8.59 10.60 -7.47
N VAL A 224 -9.63 10.03 -8.09
CA VAL A 224 -10.98 10.63 -8.15
C VAL A 224 -11.55 10.92 -6.76
N VAL A 225 -11.45 9.95 -5.84
CA VAL A 225 -11.97 10.09 -4.48
C VAL A 225 -11.30 11.24 -3.76
N LEU A 226 -9.96 11.33 -3.82
CA LEU A 226 -9.21 12.42 -3.20
C LEU A 226 -9.55 13.78 -3.81
N SER A 227 -9.88 13.85 -5.11
CA SER A 227 -10.39 15.07 -5.76
C SER A 227 -11.67 15.59 -5.07
N ASP A 228 -12.61 14.70 -4.77
CA ASP A 228 -13.91 15.06 -4.19
C ASP A 228 -13.84 15.36 -2.68
N ILE A 229 -12.89 14.71 -1.99
CA ILE A 229 -12.57 15.01 -0.59
C ILE A 229 -11.44 16.03 -0.43
N THR A 230 -11.01 16.74 -1.49
CA THR A 230 -9.86 17.70 -1.46
C THR A 230 -9.96 18.71 -0.32
N SER A 231 -11.13 19.32 -0.10
CA SER A 231 -11.32 20.24 1.05
C SER A 231 -11.15 19.58 2.42
N GLY A 232 -11.26 18.26 2.50
CA GLY A 232 -10.99 17.45 3.68
C GLY A 232 -9.53 17.02 3.86
N TYR A 233 -8.78 16.78 2.77
CA TYR A 233 -7.40 16.27 2.81
C TYR A 233 -6.46 16.89 1.76
N ASN A 234 -6.36 18.23 1.72
CA ASN A 234 -5.54 18.96 0.75
C ASN A 234 -4.03 18.99 1.07
N ILE A 235 -3.55 18.14 1.97
CA ILE A 235 -2.14 18.08 2.39
C ILE A 235 -1.35 16.98 1.66
N ALA A 236 -2.04 16.04 1.01
CA ALA A 236 -1.40 14.97 0.27
C ALA A 236 -0.65 15.49 -0.95
N LYS A 237 0.65 15.20 -1.03
CA LYS A 237 1.44 15.42 -2.24
C LYS A 237 1.24 14.24 -3.19
N ASN A 238 0.74 14.53 -4.38
CA ASN A 238 0.61 13.55 -5.46
C ASN A 238 2.00 13.18 -6.00
N ARG A 239 2.50 11.98 -5.68
CA ARG A 239 3.83 11.51 -6.12
C ARG A 239 3.78 10.39 -7.15
N TYR A 240 2.59 9.96 -7.55
CA TYR A 240 2.40 8.85 -8.46
C TYR A 240 2.95 9.07 -9.88
N GLN A 241 3.07 10.33 -10.34
CA GLN A 241 3.68 10.72 -11.64
C GLN A 241 5.14 11.20 -11.53
N ASP A 242 5.74 11.16 -10.34
CA ASP A 242 7.15 11.52 -10.19
C ASP A 242 8.02 10.40 -10.78
N HIS A 243 8.81 10.73 -11.80
CA HIS A 243 9.70 9.79 -12.48
C HIS A 243 10.66 9.06 -11.53
N ARG A 244 11.01 9.69 -10.41
CA ARG A 244 11.87 9.11 -9.36
C ARG A 244 11.26 7.88 -8.70
N PHE A 245 9.93 7.72 -8.73
CA PHE A 245 9.22 6.57 -8.18
C PHE A 245 8.70 5.61 -9.26
N ASN A 246 9.16 5.74 -10.51
CA ASN A 246 8.64 4.95 -11.64
C ASN A 246 8.77 3.43 -11.37
N ASN A 247 9.92 3.00 -10.86
CA ASN A 247 10.26 1.63 -10.52
C ASN A 247 10.14 1.32 -9.00
N LEU A 248 9.52 2.21 -8.21
CA LEU A 248 9.27 1.92 -6.78
C LEU A 248 8.43 0.65 -6.60
N CYS A 249 7.58 0.37 -7.59
CA CYS A 249 6.95 -0.93 -7.73
C CYS A 249 7.08 -1.41 -9.18
N GLY A 250 7.07 -2.73 -9.36
CA GLY A 250 7.32 -3.38 -10.64
C GLY A 250 8.80 -3.69 -10.89
N PHE A 251 9.04 -4.52 -11.89
CA PHE A 251 10.39 -4.94 -12.27
C PHE A 251 10.91 -4.13 -13.44
N THR A 252 12.21 -3.90 -13.45
CA THR A 252 12.96 -3.36 -14.59
C THR A 252 13.25 -4.47 -15.61
N GLU A 253 13.61 -4.09 -16.83
CA GLU A 253 13.98 -5.06 -17.86
C GLU A 253 15.18 -5.93 -17.42
N GLN A 254 16.16 -5.34 -16.74
CA GLN A 254 17.35 -6.06 -16.27
C GLN A 254 16.98 -7.12 -15.23
N GLU A 255 16.12 -6.79 -14.27
CA GLU A 255 15.69 -7.74 -13.24
C GLU A 255 14.89 -8.92 -13.80
N ILE A 256 14.09 -8.68 -14.84
CA ILE A 256 13.41 -9.76 -15.57
C ILE A 256 14.46 -10.69 -16.21
N LYS A 257 15.44 -10.12 -16.92
CA LYS A 257 16.51 -10.88 -17.58
C LYS A 257 17.34 -11.69 -16.58
N ASP A 258 17.75 -11.06 -15.48
CA ASP A 258 18.54 -11.71 -14.43
C ASP A 258 17.78 -12.89 -13.82
N CYS A 259 16.49 -12.71 -13.54
CA CYS A 259 15.65 -13.78 -13.01
C CYS A 259 15.48 -14.94 -14.01
N LEU A 260 15.20 -14.64 -15.28
CA LEU A 260 15.04 -15.65 -16.33
C LEU A 260 16.33 -16.45 -16.57
N ALA A 261 17.49 -15.80 -16.55
CA ALA A 261 18.77 -16.46 -16.70
C ALA A 261 18.98 -17.53 -15.61
N ILE A 262 18.63 -17.21 -14.36
CA ILE A 262 18.72 -18.17 -13.25
C ILE A 262 17.74 -19.33 -13.43
N ILE A 263 16.51 -19.09 -13.90
CA ILE A 263 15.52 -20.15 -14.13
C ILE A 263 15.98 -21.09 -15.25
N VAL A 264 16.46 -20.55 -16.37
CA VAL A 264 16.95 -21.30 -17.53
C VAL A 264 18.14 -22.17 -17.15
N GLU A 265 19.08 -21.64 -16.38
CA GLU A 265 20.22 -22.41 -15.85
C GLU A 265 19.73 -23.56 -14.94
N GLN A 266 18.77 -23.29 -14.05
CA GLN A 266 18.20 -24.31 -13.15
C GLN A 266 17.46 -25.42 -13.89
N CYS A 267 16.79 -25.09 -14.99
CA CYS A 267 16.05 -26.04 -15.82
C CYS A 267 16.91 -26.74 -16.88
N GLY A 268 18.19 -26.36 -17.04
CA GLY A 268 19.07 -26.91 -18.07
C GLY A 268 18.62 -26.59 -19.51
N LEU A 269 18.01 -25.42 -19.69
CA LEU A 269 17.53 -24.91 -20.98
C LEU A 269 18.61 -24.06 -21.68
N ASP A 270 18.41 -23.78 -22.97
CA ASP A 270 19.39 -23.08 -23.78
C ASP A 270 19.19 -21.55 -23.74
N GLU A 271 20.20 -20.78 -24.17
CA GLU A 271 20.13 -19.31 -24.29
C GLU A 271 18.95 -18.83 -25.16
N LYS A 272 18.55 -19.63 -26.15
CA LYS A 272 17.38 -19.35 -26.99
C LYS A 272 16.07 -19.36 -26.21
N ASP A 273 15.94 -20.24 -25.22
CA ASP A 273 14.76 -20.32 -24.37
C ASP A 273 14.70 -19.12 -23.43
N CYS A 274 15.85 -18.65 -22.95
CA CYS A 274 15.95 -17.41 -22.17
C CYS A 274 15.45 -16.20 -22.96
N GLU A 275 15.92 -16.05 -24.22
CA GLU A 275 15.49 -14.96 -25.08
C GLU A 275 13.98 -15.08 -25.40
N LEU A 276 13.46 -16.29 -25.66
CA LEU A 276 12.04 -16.49 -25.88
C LEU A 276 11.19 -16.14 -24.66
N ALA A 277 11.58 -16.59 -23.46
CA ALA A 277 10.93 -16.23 -22.20
C ALA A 277 10.93 -14.71 -21.98
N PHE A 278 12.05 -14.06 -22.29
CA PHE A 278 12.17 -12.62 -22.19
C PHE A 278 11.23 -11.90 -23.18
N GLN A 279 11.15 -12.35 -24.43
CA GLN A 279 10.21 -11.76 -25.41
C GLN A 279 8.75 -11.97 -25.01
N MET A 280 8.40 -13.12 -24.43
CA MET A 280 7.06 -13.40 -23.90
C MET A 280 6.73 -12.44 -22.75
N THR A 281 7.58 -12.37 -21.71
CA THR A 281 7.36 -11.44 -20.58
C THR A 281 7.29 -9.98 -21.04
N LYS A 282 8.12 -9.57 -22.01
CA LYS A 282 8.08 -8.24 -22.62
C LYS A 282 6.79 -7.95 -23.36
N THR A 283 6.25 -8.93 -24.08
CA THR A 283 5.01 -8.78 -24.85
C THR A 283 3.79 -8.67 -23.93
N TYR A 284 3.71 -9.50 -22.88
CA TYR A 284 2.52 -9.61 -22.06
C TYR A 284 2.51 -8.73 -20.81
N TYR A 285 3.68 -8.43 -20.21
CA TYR A 285 3.73 -7.85 -18.86
C TYR A 285 4.42 -6.48 -18.77
N ASN A 286 5.12 -6.05 -19.83
CA ASN A 286 5.73 -4.73 -19.92
C ASN A 286 4.71 -3.65 -20.31
N GLY A 287 5.16 -2.41 -20.44
CA GLY A 287 4.38 -1.30 -21.03
C GLY A 287 3.90 -0.27 -20.00
N TYR A 288 4.19 -0.46 -18.72
CA TYR A 288 3.83 0.52 -17.69
C TYR A 288 4.90 1.61 -17.60
N LYS A 289 4.46 2.86 -17.74
CA LYS A 289 5.27 4.06 -17.56
C LYS A 289 4.44 5.11 -16.84
N PHE A 290 4.78 5.39 -15.58
CA PHE A 290 3.94 6.22 -14.71
C PHE A 290 4.29 7.72 -14.77
N SER A 291 5.40 8.08 -15.42
CA SER A 291 5.80 9.46 -15.66
C SER A 291 6.25 9.64 -17.10
N LEU A 292 5.85 10.72 -17.75
CA LEU A 292 6.34 11.06 -19.10
C LEU A 292 7.87 11.20 -19.14
N LYS A 293 8.47 11.64 -18.02
CA LYS A 293 9.92 11.82 -17.85
C LYS A 293 10.67 10.53 -17.50
N ALA A 294 9.98 9.44 -17.20
CA ALA A 294 10.63 8.16 -16.95
C ALA A 294 11.26 7.63 -18.25
N LYS A 295 12.50 7.14 -18.14
CA LYS A 295 13.28 6.62 -19.26
C LYS A 295 12.93 5.17 -19.59
N GLU A 296 12.49 4.43 -18.58
CA GLU A 296 12.26 2.98 -18.67
C GLU A 296 10.81 2.64 -18.37
N TYR A 297 10.35 1.57 -19.01
CA TYR A 297 9.11 0.91 -18.67
C TYR A 297 9.35 -0.07 -17.52
N VAL A 298 8.29 -0.36 -16.78
CA VAL A 298 8.30 -1.37 -15.73
C VAL A 298 7.30 -2.47 -16.05
N TYR A 299 7.63 -3.67 -15.61
CA TYR A 299 6.85 -4.87 -15.81
C TYR A 299 5.89 -5.06 -14.63
N ASN A 300 4.70 -5.58 -14.91
CA ASN A 300 3.72 -5.92 -13.89
C ASN A 300 4.30 -6.99 -12.95
N PRO A 301 4.44 -6.72 -11.64
CA PRO A 301 5.15 -7.61 -10.75
C PRO A 301 4.39 -8.92 -10.52
N THR A 302 3.08 -8.91 -10.32
CA THR A 302 2.31 -10.13 -10.07
C THR A 302 2.32 -11.06 -11.28
N LEU A 303 2.11 -10.52 -12.48
CA LEU A 303 2.15 -11.33 -13.70
C LEU A 303 3.55 -11.88 -14.00
N SER A 304 4.59 -11.08 -13.74
CA SER A 304 5.97 -11.55 -13.91
C SER A 304 6.29 -12.68 -12.92
N LEU A 305 5.89 -12.54 -11.65
CA LEU A 305 6.07 -13.58 -10.63
C LEU A 305 5.33 -14.88 -10.99
N TYR A 306 4.09 -14.77 -11.48
CA TYR A 306 3.32 -15.93 -11.98
C TYR A 306 4.08 -16.65 -13.10
N PHE A 307 4.54 -15.91 -14.10
CA PHE A 307 5.29 -16.50 -15.21
C PHE A 307 6.58 -17.17 -14.73
N PHE A 308 7.32 -16.52 -13.82
CA PHE A 308 8.55 -17.10 -13.29
C PHE A 308 8.32 -18.37 -12.49
N GLU A 309 7.28 -18.40 -11.67
CA GLU A 309 6.90 -19.58 -10.86
C GLU A 309 6.50 -20.75 -11.76
N GLU A 310 5.57 -20.53 -12.69
CA GLU A 310 5.13 -21.56 -13.63
C GLU A 310 6.25 -22.06 -14.53
N PHE A 311 7.10 -21.15 -15.03
CA PHE A 311 8.23 -21.52 -15.88
C PHE A 311 9.27 -22.33 -15.11
N GLN A 312 9.57 -21.96 -13.86
CA GLN A 312 10.53 -22.66 -13.03
C GLN A 312 10.01 -24.03 -12.57
N ASP A 313 8.73 -24.14 -12.19
CA ASP A 313 8.18 -25.36 -11.60
C ASP A 313 8.01 -26.47 -12.65
N ASN A 314 7.70 -26.09 -13.89
CA ASN A 314 7.46 -27.05 -14.99
C ASN A 314 8.67 -27.18 -15.93
N CYS A 315 9.62 -26.25 -15.89
CA CYS A 315 10.67 -26.09 -16.91
C CYS A 315 10.12 -26.03 -18.35
N GLU A 316 8.88 -25.53 -18.48
CA GLU A 316 8.14 -25.33 -19.72
C GLU A 316 7.47 -23.96 -19.69
N PHE A 317 7.30 -23.33 -20.85
CA PHE A 317 6.62 -22.05 -20.93
C PHE A 317 5.16 -22.16 -20.45
N PRO A 318 4.66 -21.19 -19.66
CA PRO A 318 3.25 -21.17 -19.26
C PRO A 318 2.33 -21.18 -20.48
N ARG A 319 1.33 -22.07 -20.47
CA ARG A 319 0.32 -22.11 -21.54
C ARG A 319 -0.65 -20.94 -21.45
N GLU A 320 -1.06 -20.64 -20.22
CA GLU A 320 -1.86 -19.46 -19.90
C GLU A 320 -0.90 -18.33 -19.50
N MET A 321 -1.01 -17.19 -20.19
CA MET A 321 -0.15 -16.04 -19.92
C MET A 321 -0.73 -15.11 -18.86
N LEU A 322 -1.95 -15.36 -18.40
CA LEU A 322 -2.62 -14.60 -17.36
C LEU A 322 -3.15 -15.59 -16.33
N ASP A 323 -2.91 -15.32 -15.06
CA ASP A 323 -3.60 -16.05 -14.00
C ASP A 323 -5.08 -15.66 -14.01
N ASP A 324 -5.99 -16.63 -14.19
CA ASP A 324 -7.44 -16.43 -14.14
C ASP A 324 -7.90 -15.76 -12.84
N ASN A 325 -7.17 -15.94 -11.73
CA ASN A 325 -7.46 -15.25 -10.49
C ASN A 325 -7.30 -13.71 -10.61
N LEU A 326 -6.64 -13.21 -11.66
CA LEU A 326 -6.48 -11.77 -11.97
C LEU A 326 -7.67 -11.16 -12.71
N ALA A 327 -8.53 -11.98 -13.31
CA ALA A 327 -9.73 -11.54 -14.00
C ALA A 327 -10.89 -11.35 -12.99
N VAL A 328 -10.89 -10.22 -12.29
CA VAL A 328 -12.02 -9.79 -11.42
C VAL A 328 -12.48 -8.39 -11.79
#